data_AF-A0A0C3APR7-F1
#
_entry.id   AF-A0A0C3APR7-F1
#
_cell.length_a   1.000
_cell.length_b   1.000
_cell.length_c   1.000
_cell.angle_alpha   90.00
_cell.angle_beta   90.00
_cell.angle_gamma   90.00
#
_symmetry.space_group_name_H-M   'P 1'
#
loop_
_entity.id
_entity.type
_entity.pdbx_description
1 polymer ?
#
loop_
_entity_poly.entity_id
_entity_poly.type
_entity_poly.pdbx_seq_one_letter_code
_entity_poly.pdbx_strand_id
1 'polypeptide(L)'
;MLLWILNSLSPQEIRDRIMDPNSDFQKRIVEYLESVHVGEFMTGTMDEVKEKVDENMKAKEYRDPTQTLPDAPPEPTDCDCNKCESCENTASWWQNFKNTVDDLILRSNVHKCCCINEHGNCKARFPRQTFEKTEVDPKTGALNIKKGERWINTLTPIVTFLLRCNSDVTSLLSGTAIKAI
;
A
#
# COMPACT_ATOMS: atom_id res chain seq x y z
N MET A 1 11.03 6.20 -8.65
CA MET A 1 10.04 7.30 -8.76
C MET A 1 10.06 8.08 -7.46
N LEU A 2 10.02 9.41 -7.51
CA LEU A 2 9.87 10.26 -6.33
C LEU A 2 8.58 11.07 -6.50
N LEU A 3 7.70 11.03 -5.50
CA LEU A 3 6.47 11.83 -5.48
C LEU A 3 6.68 12.99 -4.50
N TRP A 4 6.69 14.21 -5.03
CA TRP A 4 6.76 15.42 -4.21
C TRP A 4 5.36 15.91 -3.88
N ILE A 5 5.04 15.99 -2.58
CA ILE A 5 3.75 16.50 -2.12
C ILE A 5 3.92 18.00 -1.86
N LEU A 6 3.19 18.82 -2.60
CA LEU A 6 3.19 20.27 -2.41
C LEU A 6 2.72 20.60 -0.98
N ASN A 7 3.35 21.59 -0.35
CA ASN A 7 3.08 22.00 1.04
C ASN A 7 3.36 20.91 2.09
N SER A 8 4.20 19.92 1.78
CA SER A 8 4.70 18.99 2.79
C SER A 8 5.58 19.75 3.79
N LEU A 9 5.37 19.46 5.07
CA LEU A 9 6.22 19.95 6.15
C LEU A 9 7.62 19.33 6.06
N SER A 10 8.63 20.03 6.56
CA SER A 10 9.97 19.46 6.70
C SER A 10 9.96 18.26 7.67
N PRO A 11 10.89 17.30 7.53
CA PRO A 11 10.97 16.18 8.45
C PRO A 11 11.09 16.57 9.92
N GLN A 12 11.74 17.70 10.21
CA GLN A 12 11.85 18.22 11.57
C GLN A 12 10.51 18.75 12.08
N GLU A 13 9.77 19.53 11.29
CA GLU A 13 8.43 20.00 11.66
C GLU A 13 7.45 18.85 11.87
N ILE A 14 7.53 17.81 11.03
CA ILE A 14 6.72 16.60 11.19
C ILE A 14 7.04 15.91 12.51
N ARG A 15 8.33 15.72 12.81
CA ARG A 15 8.78 15.12 14.07
C ARG A 15 8.29 15.94 15.27
N ASP A 16 8.45 17.25 15.26
CA ASP A 16 8.06 18.11 16.37
C ASP A 16 6.55 18.07 16.62
N ARG A 17 5.74 18.05 15.55
CA ARG A 17 4.27 17.93 15.67
C ARG A 17 3.79 16.53 16.06
N ILE A 18 4.51 15.47 15.66
CA ILE A 18 4.21 14.10 16.10
C ILE A 18 4.47 13.95 17.60
N MET A 19 5.53 14.59 18.10
CA MET A 19 5.95 14.47 19.50
C MET A 19 5.23 15.43 20.45
N ASP A 20 4.43 16.37 19.94
CA ASP A 20 3.65 17.31 20.74
C ASP A 20 2.38 16.62 21.31
N PRO A 21 2.29 16.42 22.64
CA PRO A 21 1.15 15.75 23.26
C PRO A 21 -0.16 16.55 23.15
N ASN A 22 -0.10 17.83 22.78
CA ASN A 22 -1.28 18.69 22.60
C ASN A 22 -1.77 18.74 21.14
N SER A 23 -1.06 18.10 20.21
CA SER A 23 -1.38 18.14 18.78
C SER A 23 -2.24 16.96 18.35
N ASP A 24 -3.23 17.21 17.47
CA ASP A 24 -3.95 16.14 16.76
C ASP A 24 -3.17 15.64 15.52
N PHE A 25 -2.02 16.23 15.23
CA PHE A 25 -1.22 15.96 14.04
C PHE A 25 -0.77 14.50 13.96
N GLN A 26 -0.34 13.91 15.09
CA GLN A 26 0.04 12.49 15.15
C GLN A 26 -1.08 11.60 14.60
N LYS A 27 -2.32 11.83 15.04
CA LYS A 27 -3.48 11.07 14.59
C LYS A 27 -3.71 11.27 13.09
N ARG A 28 -3.71 12.52 12.62
CA ARG A 28 -3.95 12.87 11.22
C ARG A 28 -2.90 12.29 10.27
N ILE A 29 -1.62 12.33 10.64
CA ILE A 29 -0.55 11.79 9.78
C ILE A 29 -0.58 10.26 9.74
N VAL A 30 -0.96 9.62 10.84
CA VAL A 30 -1.19 8.17 10.88
C VAL A 30 -2.36 7.79 9.96
N GLU A 31 -3.51 8.46 10.10
CA GLU A 31 -4.69 8.23 9.23
C GLU A 31 -4.35 8.45 7.75
N TYR A 32 -3.61 9.52 7.44
CA TYR A 32 -3.14 9.78 6.08
C TYR A 32 -2.23 8.66 5.57
N LEU A 33 -1.20 8.27 6.33
CA LEU A 33 -0.25 7.26 5.87
C LEU A 33 -0.91 5.89 5.73
N GLU A 34 -1.83 5.50 6.61
CA GLU A 34 -2.62 4.27 6.46
C GLU A 34 -3.57 4.32 5.25
N SER A 35 -4.05 5.51 4.86
CA SER A 35 -4.88 5.65 3.66
C SER A 35 -4.11 5.47 2.35
N VAL A 36 -2.78 5.67 2.36
CA VAL A 36 -1.94 5.63 1.14
C VAL A 36 -0.88 4.54 1.15
N HIS A 37 -0.53 3.97 2.29
CA HIS A 37 0.42 2.86 2.43
C HIS A 37 -0.28 1.63 2.97
N VAL A 38 -0.08 0.52 2.28
CA VAL A 38 -0.61 -0.78 2.66
C VAL A 38 0.56 -1.77 2.69
N GLY A 39 0.56 -2.61 3.72
CA GLY A 39 1.55 -3.68 3.92
C GLY A 39 0.91 -5.06 3.99
N GLU A 40 -0.27 -5.21 3.41
CA GLU A 40 -1.13 -6.41 3.39
C GLU A 40 -1.96 -6.45 2.08
N PHE A 41 -2.77 -7.48 1.89
CA PHE A 41 -3.73 -7.54 0.79
C PHE A 41 -5.02 -6.77 1.13
N MET A 42 -5.72 -6.29 0.10
CA MET A 42 -6.88 -5.41 0.18
C MET A 42 -8.19 -6.15 0.49
N THR A 43 -8.31 -7.42 0.12
CA THR A 43 -9.57 -8.17 0.19
C THR A 43 -9.56 -9.39 1.10
N GLY A 44 -8.42 -9.78 1.66
CA GLY A 44 -8.28 -10.94 2.54
C GLY A 44 -6.83 -11.24 2.90
N THR A 45 -6.59 -12.43 3.42
CA THR A 45 -5.24 -12.98 3.66
C THR A 45 -4.56 -13.39 2.35
N MET A 46 -3.23 -13.57 2.37
CA MET A 46 -2.50 -14.08 1.21
C MET A 46 -3.08 -15.39 0.65
N ASP A 47 -3.48 -16.32 1.52
CA ASP A 47 -4.00 -17.62 1.10
C ASP A 47 -5.38 -17.49 0.42
N GLU A 48 -6.30 -16.71 1.00
CA GLU A 48 -7.62 -16.43 0.40
C GLU A 48 -7.49 -15.72 -0.95
N VAL A 49 -6.59 -14.73 -1.05
CA VAL A 49 -6.32 -14.05 -2.32
C VAL A 49 -5.75 -15.01 -3.35
N LYS A 50 -4.81 -15.86 -2.95
CA LYS A 50 -4.19 -16.83 -3.84
C LYS A 50 -5.22 -17.83 -4.39
N GLU A 51 -6.06 -18.39 -3.52
CA GLU A 51 -7.15 -19.28 -3.94
C GLU A 51 -8.08 -18.59 -4.95
N LYS A 52 -8.49 -17.35 -4.66
CA LYS A 52 -9.34 -16.55 -5.56
C LYS A 52 -8.67 -16.27 -6.90
N VAL A 53 -7.38 -15.93 -6.93
CA VAL A 53 -6.63 -15.70 -8.18
C VAL A 53 -6.49 -17.00 -8.97
N ASP A 54 -6.16 -18.11 -8.30
CA ASP A 54 -6.04 -19.44 -8.92
C ASP A 54 -7.39 -19.90 -9.52
N GLU A 55 -8.52 -19.57 -8.88
CA GLU A 55 -9.85 -19.79 -9.43
C GLU A 55 -10.15 -18.90 -10.64
N ASN A 56 -9.87 -17.59 -10.54
CA ASN A 56 -10.07 -16.65 -11.64
C ASN A 56 -9.26 -17.05 -12.89
N MET A 57 -8.04 -17.55 -12.70
CA MET A 57 -7.17 -18.03 -13.79
C MET A 57 -7.77 -19.18 -14.61
N LYS A 58 -8.78 -19.90 -14.09
CA LYS A 58 -9.49 -20.95 -14.82
C LYS A 58 -10.52 -20.40 -15.80
N ALA A 59 -10.99 -19.17 -15.61
CA ALA A 59 -11.95 -18.52 -16.49
C ALA A 59 -11.29 -18.15 -17.83
N LYS A 60 -12.03 -18.32 -18.93
CA LYS A 60 -11.51 -18.04 -20.29
C LYS A 60 -11.24 -16.55 -20.51
N GLU A 61 -11.99 -15.71 -19.81
CA GLU A 61 -11.95 -14.25 -19.86
C GLU A 61 -10.80 -13.67 -19.03
N TYR A 62 -10.15 -14.48 -18.18
CA TYR A 62 -9.06 -14.02 -17.33
C TYR A 62 -7.90 -13.47 -18.15
N ARG A 63 -7.38 -12.33 -17.72
CA ARG A 63 -6.17 -11.70 -18.25
C ARG A 63 -5.27 -11.36 -17.08
N ASP A 64 -3.99 -11.71 -17.20
CA ASP A 64 -2.98 -11.32 -16.22
C ASP A 64 -2.90 -9.79 -16.14
N PRO A 65 -3.19 -9.18 -14.98
CA PRO A 65 -3.21 -7.73 -14.86
C PRO A 65 -1.82 -7.10 -15.05
N THR A 66 -0.73 -7.85 -14.96
CA THR A 66 0.62 -7.35 -15.30
C THR A 66 0.81 -7.13 -16.81
N GLN A 67 -0.10 -7.65 -17.63
CA GLN A 67 -0.03 -7.61 -19.10
C GLN A 67 -1.19 -6.82 -19.74
N THR A 68 -2.02 -6.17 -18.93
CA THR A 68 -3.15 -5.35 -19.40
C THR A 68 -3.07 -3.94 -18.85
N LEU A 69 -3.73 -3.01 -19.54
CA LEU A 69 -3.91 -1.65 -19.04
C LEU A 69 -4.97 -1.62 -17.92
N PRO A 70 -4.87 -0.65 -17.00
CA PRO A 70 -5.91 -0.45 -16.00
C PRO A 70 -7.21 0.05 -16.59
N ASP A 71 -8.31 -0.51 -16.10
CA ASP A 71 -9.65 -0.01 -16.39
C ASP A 71 -9.86 1.35 -15.72
N ALA A 72 -10.29 2.33 -16.51
CA ALA A 72 -10.64 3.65 -15.99
C ALA A 72 -11.86 3.56 -15.07
N PRO A 73 -11.92 4.39 -14.01
CA PRO A 73 -13.12 4.48 -13.19
C PRO A 73 -14.32 4.98 -14.02
N PRO A 74 -15.56 4.61 -13.66
CA PRO A 74 -16.75 5.23 -14.20
C PRO A 74 -16.74 6.76 -14.01
N GLU A 75 -17.48 7.46 -14.87
CA GLU A 75 -17.64 8.91 -14.74
C GLU A 75 -18.24 9.27 -13.37
N PRO A 76 -17.72 10.31 -12.69
CA PRO A 76 -18.26 10.73 -11.41
C PRO A 76 -19.74 11.12 -11.55
N THR A 77 -20.61 10.49 -10.77
CA THR A 77 -22.00 10.92 -10.67
C THR A 77 -22.24 11.71 -9.41
N ASP A 78 -22.82 12.89 -9.59
CA ASP A 78 -23.26 13.77 -8.51
C ASP A 78 -24.61 13.29 -7.98
N CYS A 79 -24.59 12.17 -7.24
CA CYS A 79 -25.79 11.61 -6.64
C CYS A 79 -25.53 11.01 -5.26
N ASP A 80 -26.38 11.39 -4.29
CA ASP A 80 -26.30 10.92 -2.89
C ASP A 80 -27.15 9.66 -2.60
N CYS A 81 -27.69 9.00 -3.63
CA CYS A 81 -28.71 7.97 -3.43
C CYS A 81 -28.15 6.57 -3.11
N ASN A 82 -26.86 6.29 -3.36
CA ASN A 82 -26.16 5.01 -3.14
C ASN A 82 -26.83 3.75 -3.72
N LYS A 83 -27.83 3.90 -4.60
CA LYS A 83 -28.70 2.80 -5.08
C LYS A 83 -29.02 2.88 -6.57
N CYS A 84 -28.47 3.86 -7.29
CA CYS A 84 -28.63 3.93 -8.73
C CYS A 84 -27.58 3.08 -9.43
N GLU A 85 -27.82 2.80 -10.71
CA GLU A 85 -26.89 2.07 -11.57
C GLU A 85 -25.47 2.64 -11.55
N SER A 86 -25.32 3.97 -11.49
CA SER A 86 -23.98 4.58 -11.40
C SER A 86 -23.27 4.30 -10.07
N CYS A 87 -23.99 4.37 -8.95
CA CYS A 87 -23.42 4.02 -7.65
C CYS A 87 -22.98 2.55 -7.62
N GLU A 88 -23.79 1.65 -8.21
CA GLU A 88 -23.46 0.23 -8.34
C GLU A 88 -22.23 0.01 -9.23
N ASN A 89 -22.15 0.71 -10.37
CA ASN A 89 -20.99 0.66 -11.27
C ASN A 89 -19.71 1.16 -10.57
N THR A 90 -19.82 2.24 -9.80
CA THR A 90 -18.70 2.80 -9.03
C THR A 90 -18.26 1.83 -7.94
N ALA A 91 -19.19 1.25 -7.19
CA ALA A 91 -18.89 0.26 -6.16
C ALA A 91 -18.26 -1.02 -6.74
N SER A 92 -18.80 -1.49 -7.87
CA SER A 92 -18.26 -2.62 -8.63
C SER A 92 -16.84 -2.35 -9.11
N TRP A 93 -16.59 -1.15 -9.66
CA TRP A 93 -15.25 -0.74 -10.07
C TRP A 93 -14.27 -0.72 -8.88
N TRP A 94 -14.65 -0.18 -7.73
CA TRP A 94 -13.79 -0.19 -6.54
C TRP A 94 -13.49 -1.61 -6.04
N GLN A 95 -14.46 -2.52 -6.14
CA GLN A 95 -14.23 -3.93 -5.79
C GLN A 95 -13.28 -4.60 -6.78
N ASN A 96 -13.46 -4.35 -8.08
CA ASN A 96 -12.56 -4.84 -9.14
C ASN A 96 -11.15 -4.26 -9.01
N PHE A 97 -11.03 -2.98 -8.65
CA PHE A 97 -9.77 -2.33 -8.33
C PHE A 97 -9.04 -3.08 -7.21
N LYS A 98 -9.72 -3.35 -6.08
CA LYS A 98 -9.12 -4.09 -4.94
C LYS A 98 -8.67 -5.49 -5.35
N ASN A 99 -9.54 -6.22 -6.07
CA ASN A 99 -9.21 -7.56 -6.57
C ASN A 99 -8.00 -7.54 -7.53
N THR A 100 -7.94 -6.54 -8.41
CA THR A 100 -6.83 -6.37 -9.36
C THR A 100 -5.53 -6.03 -8.66
N VAL A 101 -5.58 -5.14 -7.66
CA VAL A 101 -4.41 -4.81 -6.82
C VAL A 101 -3.90 -6.06 -6.11
N ASP A 102 -4.79 -6.88 -5.53
CA ASP A 102 -4.39 -8.11 -4.85
C ASP A 102 -3.70 -9.12 -5.78
N ASP A 103 -4.23 -9.31 -7.00
CA ASP A 103 -3.58 -10.14 -8.02
C ASP A 103 -2.19 -9.58 -8.41
N LEU A 104 -2.08 -8.26 -8.60
CA LEU A 104 -0.80 -7.58 -8.86
C LEU A 104 0.20 -7.72 -7.70
N ILE A 105 -0.27 -7.66 -6.45
CA ILE A 105 0.56 -7.88 -5.26
C ILE A 105 1.09 -9.31 -5.27
N LEU A 106 0.21 -10.29 -5.48
CA LEU A 106 0.55 -11.70 -5.49
C LEU A 106 1.60 -12.03 -6.57
N ARG A 107 1.45 -11.45 -7.76
CA ARG A 107 2.34 -11.68 -8.90
C ARG A 107 3.68 -10.98 -8.78
N SER A 108 3.67 -9.72 -8.36
CA SER A 108 4.82 -8.81 -8.55
C SER A 108 5.47 -8.33 -7.24
N ASN A 109 4.78 -8.42 -6.10
CA ASN A 109 5.26 -7.83 -4.83
C ASN A 109 5.53 -8.88 -3.74
N VAL A 110 5.05 -10.12 -3.89
CA VAL A 110 5.41 -11.23 -3.00
C VAL A 110 6.85 -11.68 -3.27
N HIS A 111 7.70 -11.50 -2.26
CA HIS A 111 9.09 -11.89 -2.32
C HIS A 111 9.25 -13.40 -2.22
N LYS A 112 9.69 -14.01 -3.32
CA LYS A 112 10.17 -15.40 -3.37
C LYS A 112 11.68 -15.37 -3.12
N CYS A 113 12.11 -15.80 -1.94
CA CYS A 113 13.49 -15.60 -1.51
C CYS A 113 14.49 -16.34 -2.41
N CYS A 114 15.25 -15.58 -3.19
CA CYS A 114 16.30 -16.07 -4.08
C CYS A 114 17.66 -15.39 -3.84
N CYS A 115 17.75 -14.52 -2.83
CA CYS A 115 18.89 -13.62 -2.62
C CYS A 115 19.48 -13.69 -1.20
N ILE A 116 19.56 -14.90 -0.65
CA ILE A 116 20.20 -15.17 0.65
C ILE A 116 21.71 -14.96 0.54
N ASN A 117 22.31 -14.27 1.51
CA ASN A 117 23.76 -14.10 1.62
C ASN A 117 24.40 -15.26 2.39
N GLU A 118 25.73 -15.26 2.49
CA GLU A 118 26.50 -16.29 3.23
C GLU A 118 26.14 -16.41 4.72
N HIS A 119 25.53 -15.37 5.30
CA HIS A 119 25.07 -15.35 6.69
C HIS A 119 23.61 -15.79 6.87
N GLY A 120 22.95 -16.29 5.81
CA GLY A 120 21.55 -16.70 5.87
C GLY A 120 20.54 -15.55 5.84
N ASN A 121 21.00 -14.31 5.63
CA ASN A 121 20.13 -13.13 5.58
C ASN A 121 19.72 -12.81 4.15
N CYS A 122 18.43 -12.49 3.94
CA CYS A 122 17.94 -12.02 2.65
C CYS A 122 18.52 -10.63 2.34
N LYS A 123 19.20 -10.46 1.20
CA LYS A 123 19.72 -9.16 0.75
C LYS A 123 18.62 -8.11 0.55
N ALA A 124 17.40 -8.53 0.25
CA ALA A 124 16.22 -7.68 0.15
C ALA A 124 15.56 -7.37 1.52
N ARG A 125 16.18 -7.78 2.64
CA ARG A 125 15.72 -7.53 4.02
C ARG A 125 14.36 -8.16 4.36
N PHE A 126 14.11 -9.34 3.83
CA PHE A 126 12.96 -10.17 4.20
C PHE A 126 13.34 -11.26 5.24
N PRO A 127 12.41 -11.70 6.11
CA PRO A 127 11.05 -11.17 6.26
C PRO A 127 11.05 -9.76 6.86
N ARG A 128 10.08 -8.93 6.47
CA ARG A 128 9.87 -7.61 7.05
C ARG A 128 9.22 -7.75 8.43
N GLN A 129 9.50 -6.80 9.32
CA GLN A 129 8.77 -6.69 10.60
C GLN A 129 7.31 -6.32 10.35
N THR A 130 6.39 -6.97 11.07
CA THR A 130 4.94 -6.74 10.98
C THR A 130 4.45 -5.92 12.16
N PHE A 131 3.43 -5.10 11.92
CA PHE A 131 2.77 -4.26 12.93
C PHE A 131 1.26 -4.34 12.72
N GLU A 132 0.50 -4.65 13.77
CA GLU A 132 -0.96 -4.77 13.70
C GLU A 132 -1.65 -3.43 13.40
N LYS A 133 -1.05 -2.34 13.87
CA LYS A 133 -1.50 -0.96 13.69
C LYS A 133 -0.30 -0.05 13.47
N THR A 134 -0.53 1.11 12.85
CA THR A 134 0.52 2.13 12.76
C THR A 134 0.79 2.71 14.15
N GLU A 135 2.06 2.77 14.53
CA GLU A 135 2.48 3.29 15.83
C GLU A 135 3.64 4.28 15.67
N VAL A 136 3.73 5.20 16.63
CA VAL A 136 4.86 6.14 16.76
C VAL A 136 5.76 5.63 17.87
N ASP A 137 7.05 5.49 17.57
CA ASP A 137 8.06 5.22 18.58
C ASP A 137 8.17 6.42 19.54
N PRO A 138 7.86 6.25 20.84
CA PRO A 138 7.83 7.35 21.80
C PRO A 138 9.21 7.94 22.12
N LYS A 139 10.31 7.25 21.76
CA LYS A 139 11.68 7.74 21.96
C LYS A 139 12.20 8.44 20.71
N THR A 140 11.88 7.90 19.54
CA THR A 140 12.49 8.37 18.28
C THR A 140 11.55 9.20 17.42
N GLY A 141 10.24 9.20 17.67
CA GLY A 141 9.24 9.81 16.79
C GLY A 141 9.10 9.11 15.43
N ALA A 142 9.74 7.95 15.26
CA ALA A 142 9.66 7.17 14.04
C ALA A 142 8.26 6.55 13.88
N LEU A 143 7.75 6.55 12.65
CA LEU A 143 6.47 5.97 12.31
C LEU A 143 6.68 4.53 11.81
N ASN A 144 6.14 3.57 12.55
CA ASN A 144 6.05 2.17 12.11
C ASN A 144 4.67 1.96 11.49
N ILE A 145 4.62 1.83 10.16
CA ILE A 145 3.36 1.67 9.43
C ILE A 145 2.81 0.26 9.64
N LYS A 146 1.47 0.16 9.76
CA LYS A 146 0.75 -1.11 9.76
C LYS A 146 1.27 -2.03 8.64
N LYS A 147 1.56 -3.27 9.00
CA LYS A 147 2.08 -4.29 8.09
C LYS A 147 1.61 -5.67 8.50
N GLY A 148 0.63 -6.21 7.78
CA GLY A 148 0.10 -7.56 7.99
C GLY A 148 0.96 -8.66 7.35
N GLU A 149 1.61 -8.36 6.22
CA GLU A 149 2.31 -9.35 5.41
C GLU A 149 3.83 -9.14 5.41
N ARG A 150 4.54 -10.12 5.97
CA ARG A 150 6.01 -10.07 6.13
C ARG A 150 6.79 -10.24 4.83
N TRP A 151 6.16 -10.83 3.81
CA TRP A 151 6.79 -11.22 2.54
C TRP A 151 6.43 -10.32 1.36
N ILE A 152 5.72 -9.22 1.58
CA ILE A 152 5.48 -8.19 0.57
C ILE A 152 6.17 -6.88 0.95
N ASN A 153 6.45 -6.04 -0.04
CA ASN A 153 6.86 -4.66 0.21
C ASN A 153 5.72 -3.81 0.79
N THR A 154 6.02 -2.62 1.27
CA THR A 154 4.98 -1.61 1.51
C THR A 154 4.63 -0.95 0.19
N LEU A 155 3.36 -0.70 -0.07
CA LEU A 155 2.90 -0.23 -1.38
C LEU A 155 1.78 0.80 -1.25
N THR A 156 1.52 1.53 -2.32
CA THR A 156 0.31 2.34 -2.48
C THR A 156 -0.61 1.63 -3.47
N PRO A 157 -1.87 1.28 -3.12
CA PRO A 157 -2.76 0.52 -3.99
C PRO A 157 -2.94 1.18 -5.38
N ILE A 158 -3.13 2.49 -5.42
CA ILE A 158 -3.28 3.25 -6.67
C ILE A 158 -2.01 3.19 -7.51
N VAL A 159 -0.84 3.39 -6.91
CA VAL A 159 0.45 3.30 -7.62
C VAL A 159 0.66 1.88 -8.16
N THR A 160 0.32 0.86 -7.37
CA THR A 160 0.41 -0.55 -7.78
C THR A 160 -0.51 -0.83 -8.96
N PHE A 161 -1.75 -0.36 -8.91
CA PHE A 161 -2.75 -0.52 -9.97
C PHE A 161 -2.33 0.14 -11.29
N LEU A 162 -1.66 1.29 -11.22
CA LEU A 162 -1.20 2.04 -12.39
C LEU A 162 0.13 1.49 -12.94
N LEU A 163 1.10 1.20 -12.08
CA LEU A 163 2.45 0.77 -12.50
C LEU A 163 2.53 -0.73 -12.80
N ARG A 164 1.68 -1.55 -12.18
CA ARG A 164 1.51 -3.00 -12.45
C ARG A 164 2.81 -3.82 -12.35
N CYS A 165 3.77 -3.33 -11.59
CA CYS A 165 5.07 -3.95 -11.37
C CYS A 165 5.43 -3.96 -9.88
N ASN A 166 6.58 -4.57 -9.56
CA ASN A 166 7.11 -4.57 -8.20
C ASN A 166 7.42 -3.14 -7.74
N SER A 167 6.91 -2.76 -6.57
CA SER A 167 7.20 -1.47 -5.96
C SER A 167 7.49 -1.63 -4.47
N ASP A 168 8.33 -0.75 -3.92
CA ASP A 168 8.56 -0.61 -2.47
C ASP A 168 8.45 0.87 -2.11
N VAL A 169 7.32 1.24 -1.52
CA VAL A 169 6.96 2.61 -1.18
C VAL A 169 7.42 2.90 0.25
N THR A 170 8.17 3.98 0.41
CA THR A 170 8.64 4.46 1.71
C THR A 170 8.37 5.95 1.82
N SER A 171 7.73 6.36 2.90
CA SER A 171 7.63 7.77 3.27
C SER A 171 8.96 8.24 3.85
N LEU A 172 9.53 9.31 3.28
CA LEU A 172 10.77 9.89 3.75
C LEU A 172 10.54 10.97 4.86
N LEU A 173 9.29 11.18 5.26
CA LEU A 173 8.84 12.34 6.03
C LEU A 173 9.24 12.36 7.51
N SER A 174 9.56 11.23 8.14
CA SER A 174 9.85 11.15 9.58
C SER A 174 11.25 10.60 9.92
N GLY A 175 12.07 10.33 8.90
CA GLY A 175 13.39 9.72 9.06
C GLY A 175 14.52 10.75 9.08
N THR A 176 15.53 10.52 9.94
CA THR A 176 16.82 11.23 9.93
C THR A 176 17.65 11.01 8.66
N ALA A 177 17.18 10.16 7.75
CA ALA A 177 17.87 9.78 6.51
C ALA A 177 17.87 10.89 5.44
N ILE A 178 16.95 11.87 5.49
CA ILE A 178 17.03 13.05 4.62
C ILE A 178 17.88 14.14 5.30
N LYS A 179 19.19 13.90 5.42
CA LYS A 179 20.16 14.99 5.63
C LYS A 179 20.88 15.40 4.34
N ALA A 180 20.51 14.79 3.20
CA ALA A 180 21.13 15.07 1.92
C ALA A 180 20.12 14.85 0.78
N ILE A 181 19.30 15.86 0.50
CA ILE A 181 18.83 16.19 -0.85
C ILE A 181 18.96 17.71 -0.97
#